data_AF-A0A149U5F4-F1
#
_entry.id   AF-A0A149U5F4-F1
#
_cell.length_a   1.000
_cell.length_b   1.000
_cell.length_c   1.000
_cell.angle_alpha   90.00
_cell.angle_beta   90.00
_cell.angle_gamma   90.00
#
_symmetry.space_group_name_H-M   'P 1'
#
loop_
_entity.id
_entity.type
_entity.pdbx_description
1 polymer ?
#
loop_
_entity_poly.entity_id
_entity_poly.type
_entity_poly.pdbx_seq_one_letter_code
_entity_poly.pdbx_strand_id
1 'polypeptide(L)'
;MDKQATLATWAERRERVRSGISGVSEIPVRRVMLDDWRGALQEVHNSTADFIVIDTPPSIEINMTAILGLCEGADFVLVPCQQTQDDFDSVAPWMRHLKQSNVKAAFIINRANIRARSYATIRSKLMNVGPVCPIEISQAEEISLANGKGLGVMDLSKPKNAEAFGALWAYLKQELDL
;
A
#
# COMPACT_ATOMS: atom_id res chain seq x y z
N MET A 1 -10.28 -2.28 -5.31
CA MET A 1 -10.60 -2.97 -6.58
C MET A 1 -10.34 -4.48 -6.51
N ASP A 2 -9.91 -5.01 -5.36
CA ASP A 2 -9.69 -6.44 -5.12
C ASP A 2 -10.99 -7.27 -5.06
N LYS A 3 -10.98 -8.47 -5.68
CA LYS A 3 -12.09 -9.43 -5.69
C LYS A 3 -12.38 -10.00 -4.30
N GLN A 4 -11.35 -10.17 -3.47
CA GLN A 4 -11.54 -10.63 -2.08
C GLN A 4 -12.14 -9.53 -1.20
N ALA A 5 -12.10 -8.27 -1.67
CA ALA A 5 -12.66 -7.10 -1.00
C ALA A 5 -12.23 -6.96 0.47
N THR A 6 -10.97 -7.30 0.74
CA THR A 6 -10.40 -7.35 2.09
C THR A 6 -10.42 -5.96 2.75
N LEU A 7 -10.07 -4.90 2.01
CA LEU A 7 -10.13 -3.52 2.51
C LEU A 7 -11.56 -3.06 2.85
N ALA A 8 -12.56 -3.50 2.09
CA ALA A 8 -13.94 -3.15 2.40
C ALA A 8 -14.46 -3.92 3.63
N THR A 9 -14.07 -5.18 3.79
CA THR A 9 -14.32 -5.94 5.02
C THR A 9 -13.67 -5.26 6.23
N TRP A 10 -12.47 -4.71 6.06
CA TRP A 10 -11.80 -3.91 7.09
C TRP A 10 -12.60 -2.64 7.43
N ALA A 11 -13.13 -1.93 6.44
CA ALA A 11 -13.93 -0.72 6.66
C ALA A 11 -15.23 -0.99 7.44
N GLU A 12 -15.92 -2.08 7.12
CA GLU A 12 -17.12 -2.53 7.86
C GLU A 12 -16.80 -2.87 9.32
N ARG A 13 -15.60 -3.39 9.60
CA ARG A 13 -15.12 -3.60 10.97
C ARG A 13 -14.81 -2.27 11.66
N ARG A 14 -14.14 -1.35 10.95
CA ARG A 14 -13.79 -0.02 11.48
C ARG A 14 -15.04 0.72 11.96
N GLU A 15 -16.09 0.74 11.15
CA GLU A 15 -17.32 1.46 11.48
C GLU A 15 -18.02 0.89 12.72
N ARG A 16 -18.00 -0.44 12.88
CA ARG A 16 -18.47 -1.08 14.12
C ARG A 16 -17.65 -0.72 15.35
N VAL A 17 -16.36 -0.47 15.21
CA VAL A 17 -15.52 -0.02 16.32
C VAL A 17 -15.76 1.46 16.62
N ARG A 18 -15.89 2.31 15.59
CA ARG A 18 -16.16 3.75 15.74
C ARG A 18 -17.46 4.04 16.49
N SER A 19 -18.49 3.23 16.32
CA SER A 19 -19.75 3.41 17.05
C SER A 19 -19.62 3.17 18.56
N GLY A 20 -18.61 2.43 19.01
CA GLY A 20 -18.38 2.10 20.42
C GLY A 20 -17.17 2.78 21.06
N ILE A 21 -16.27 3.37 20.28
CA ILE A 21 -15.00 3.95 20.76
C ILE A 21 -14.76 5.32 20.10
N SER A 22 -14.59 6.36 20.91
CA SER A 22 -14.20 7.69 20.42
C SER A 22 -12.71 7.75 20.04
N GLY A 23 -12.37 8.64 19.10
CA GLY A 23 -10.97 8.89 18.70
C GLY A 23 -10.48 8.07 17.49
N VAL A 24 -11.32 7.20 16.92
CA VAL A 24 -11.02 6.50 15.67
C VAL A 24 -11.58 7.31 14.49
N SER A 25 -10.69 7.82 13.63
CA SER A 25 -11.06 8.67 12.49
C SER A 25 -11.89 7.92 11.45
N GLU A 26 -12.76 8.65 10.74
CA GLU A 26 -13.42 8.13 9.55
C GLU A 26 -12.42 7.89 8.43
N ILE A 27 -12.56 6.75 7.74
CA ILE A 27 -11.82 6.48 6.51
C ILE A 27 -12.82 5.89 5.52
N PRO A 28 -13.40 6.73 4.63
CA PRO A 28 -14.34 6.27 3.63
C PRO A 28 -13.67 5.26 2.69
N VAL A 29 -14.26 4.08 2.53
CA VAL A 29 -13.78 3.06 1.60
C VAL A 29 -14.88 2.76 0.59
N ARG A 30 -14.52 2.85 -0.69
CA ARG A 30 -15.42 2.55 -1.80
C ARG A 30 -14.89 1.38 -2.61
N ARG A 31 -15.77 0.42 -2.93
CA ARG A 31 -15.48 -0.62 -3.91
C ARG A 31 -15.68 -0.06 -5.32
N VAL A 32 -14.72 -0.34 -6.17
CA VAL A 32 -14.69 0.08 -7.57
C VAL A 32 -14.28 -1.12 -8.41
N MET A 33 -14.90 -1.29 -9.58
CA MET A 33 -14.48 -2.28 -10.56
C MET A 33 -13.25 -1.77 -11.29
N LEU A 34 -12.24 -2.63 -11.47
CA LEU A 34 -10.97 -2.22 -12.08
C LEU A 34 -11.17 -1.57 -13.47
N ASP A 35 -12.12 -2.06 -14.28
CA ASP A 35 -12.37 -1.50 -15.61
C ASP A 35 -12.98 -0.09 -15.59
N ASP A 36 -13.57 0.33 -14.47
CA ASP A 36 -14.17 1.65 -14.25
C ASP A 36 -13.27 2.57 -13.40
N TRP A 37 -11.95 2.30 -13.38
CA TRP A 37 -11.02 3.08 -12.57
C TRP A 37 -11.01 4.57 -12.92
N ARG A 38 -11.22 4.91 -14.20
CA ARG A 38 -11.27 6.31 -14.67
C ARG A 38 -12.48 7.06 -14.12
N GLY A 39 -13.67 6.44 -14.17
CA GLY A 39 -14.89 7.02 -13.61
C GLY A 39 -14.74 7.27 -12.11
N ALA A 40 -14.19 6.29 -11.40
CA ALA A 40 -13.94 6.42 -9.97
C ALA A 40 -12.97 7.56 -9.62
N LEU A 41 -11.85 7.71 -10.35
CA LEU A 41 -10.93 8.83 -10.12
C LEU A 41 -11.60 10.19 -10.37
N GLN A 42 -12.40 10.29 -11.43
CA GLN A 42 -13.13 11.53 -11.73
C GLN A 42 -14.13 11.90 -10.64
N GLU A 43 -14.83 10.92 -10.06
CA GLU A 43 -15.73 11.16 -8.94
C GLU A 43 -14.99 11.61 -7.67
N VAL A 44 -13.83 11.02 -7.36
CA VAL A 44 -13.05 11.41 -6.19
C VAL A 44 -12.39 12.79 -6.37
N HIS A 45 -11.99 13.16 -7.59
CA HIS A 45 -11.54 14.54 -7.88
C HIS A 45 -12.62 15.59 -7.61
N ASN A 46 -13.90 15.22 -7.66
CA ASN A 46 -15.01 16.10 -7.29
C ASN A 46 -15.36 16.05 -5.79
N SER A 47 -14.62 15.26 -5.00
CA SER A 47 -14.81 15.15 -3.54
C SER A 47 -13.89 16.12 -2.79
N THR A 48 -14.06 16.19 -1.46
CA THR A 48 -13.21 16.99 -0.56
C THR A 48 -12.00 16.21 -0.03
N ALA A 49 -11.63 15.09 -0.64
CA ALA A 49 -10.53 14.26 -0.17
C ALA A 49 -9.17 14.84 -0.60
N ASP A 50 -8.29 15.09 0.36
CA ASP A 50 -6.92 15.58 0.10
C ASP A 50 -5.96 14.44 -0.28
N PHE A 51 -6.31 13.19 0.01
CA PHE A 51 -5.45 12.03 -0.20
C PHE A 51 -6.27 10.77 -0.50
N ILE A 52 -5.83 10.01 -1.50
CA ILE A 52 -6.53 8.80 -1.97
C ILE A 52 -5.54 7.63 -1.96
N VAL A 53 -5.96 6.50 -1.39
CA VAL A 53 -5.22 5.24 -1.47
C VAL A 53 -6.00 4.25 -2.31
N ILE A 54 -5.33 3.69 -3.32
CA ILE A 54 -5.94 2.73 -4.24
C ILE A 54 -5.38 1.34 -3.97
N ASP A 55 -6.23 0.46 -3.43
CA ASP A 55 -5.89 -0.95 -3.21
C ASP A 55 -6.26 -1.80 -4.43
N THR A 56 -5.22 -2.34 -5.07
CA THR A 56 -5.30 -3.07 -6.34
C THR A 56 -5.25 -4.58 -6.13
N PRO A 57 -5.87 -5.38 -7.01
CA PRO A 57 -5.69 -6.83 -7.01
C PRO A 57 -4.21 -7.23 -7.15
N PRO A 58 -3.80 -8.40 -6.63
CA PRO A 58 -2.41 -8.88 -6.72
C PRO A 58 -2.01 -9.33 -8.14
N SER A 59 -2.97 -9.72 -8.98
CA SER A 59 -2.70 -10.31 -10.29
C SER A 59 -2.81 -9.27 -11.41
N ILE A 60 -1.65 -8.77 -11.85
CA ILE A 60 -1.51 -7.92 -13.05
C ILE A 60 -2.01 -8.60 -14.34
N GLU A 61 -2.07 -9.93 -14.34
CA GLU A 61 -2.50 -10.74 -15.49
C GLU A 61 -4.00 -10.61 -15.82
N ILE A 62 -4.82 -10.14 -14.88
CA ILE A 62 -6.28 -10.05 -15.09
C ILE A 62 -6.62 -8.92 -16.07
N ASN A 63 -5.95 -7.77 -15.95
CA ASN A 63 -6.10 -6.65 -16.87
C ASN A 63 -4.88 -5.70 -16.76
N MET A 64 -3.77 -6.09 -17.41
CA MET A 64 -2.52 -5.32 -17.39
C MET A 64 -2.71 -3.87 -17.85
N THR A 65 -3.49 -3.66 -18.91
CA THR A 65 -3.75 -2.32 -19.47
C THR A 65 -4.47 -1.42 -18.48
N ALA A 66 -5.47 -1.94 -17.76
CA ALA A 66 -6.19 -1.15 -16.76
C ALA A 66 -5.29 -0.80 -15.56
N ILE A 67 -4.48 -1.74 -15.09
CA ILE A 67 -3.57 -1.51 -13.95
C ILE A 67 -2.47 -0.52 -14.32
N LEU A 68 -1.86 -0.67 -15.50
CA LEU A 68 -0.87 0.30 -15.99
C LEU A 68 -1.48 1.69 -16.14
N GLY A 69 -2.65 1.81 -16.77
CA GLY A 69 -3.33 3.10 -16.90
C GLY A 69 -3.68 3.73 -15.55
N LEU A 70 -4.10 2.91 -14.58
CA LEU A 70 -4.33 3.36 -13.20
C LEU A 70 -3.04 3.88 -12.55
N CYS A 71 -1.93 3.16 -12.72
CA CYS A 71 -0.63 3.58 -12.20
C CYS A 71 -0.09 4.85 -12.88
N GLU A 72 -0.34 5.02 -14.18
CA GLU A 72 -0.02 6.26 -14.92
C GLU A 72 -0.84 7.46 -14.43
N GLY A 73 -2.04 7.24 -13.92
CA GLY A 73 -2.88 8.27 -13.31
C GLY A 73 -2.60 8.53 -11.83
N ALA A 74 -1.68 7.80 -11.20
CA ALA A 74 -1.34 7.96 -9.79
C ALA A 74 -0.09 8.84 -9.60
N ASP A 75 -0.11 9.71 -8.59
CA ASP A 75 1.04 10.56 -8.27
C ASP A 75 2.25 9.75 -7.76
N PHE A 76 1.99 8.62 -7.11
CA PHE A 76 3.01 7.71 -6.62
C PHE A 76 2.50 6.27 -6.49
N VAL A 77 3.34 5.30 -6.85
CA VAL A 77 3.05 3.87 -6.69
C VAL A 77 4.03 3.23 -5.71
N LEU A 78 3.50 2.71 -4.59
CA LEU A 78 4.24 1.80 -3.72
C LEU A 78 4.08 0.36 -4.18
N VAL A 79 5.20 -0.36 -4.29
CA VAL A 79 5.23 -1.78 -4.68
C VAL A 79 5.69 -2.62 -3.48
N PRO A 80 4.78 -3.27 -2.75
CA PRO A 80 5.14 -4.12 -1.62
C PRO A 80 5.89 -5.37 -2.08
N CYS A 81 6.96 -5.73 -1.36
CA CYS A 81 7.76 -6.93 -1.61
C CYS A 81 8.22 -7.53 -0.29
N GLN A 82 8.00 -8.82 -0.07
CA GLN A 82 8.68 -9.49 1.05
C GLN A 82 10.12 -9.82 0.69
N GLN A 83 10.90 -10.18 1.69
CA GLN A 83 12.32 -10.55 1.56
C GLN A 83 12.54 -11.98 1.03
N THR A 84 11.75 -12.44 0.05
CA THR A 84 11.89 -13.74 -0.59
C THR A 84 12.29 -13.60 -2.06
N GLN A 85 12.78 -14.69 -2.66
CA GLN A 85 13.13 -14.70 -4.08
C GLN A 85 11.87 -14.65 -4.97
N ASP A 86 10.82 -15.36 -4.61
CA ASP A 86 9.55 -15.40 -5.36
C ASP A 86 8.88 -14.02 -5.37
N ASP A 87 8.87 -13.32 -4.23
CA ASP A 87 8.38 -11.94 -4.16
C ASP A 87 9.18 -11.02 -5.08
N PHE A 88 10.52 -11.11 -5.07
CA PHE A 88 11.39 -10.33 -5.96
C PHE A 88 11.11 -10.60 -7.44
N ASP A 89 11.00 -11.87 -7.83
CA ASP A 89 10.78 -12.27 -9.22
C ASP A 89 9.41 -11.81 -9.73
N SER A 90 8.42 -11.68 -8.83
CA SER A 90 7.10 -11.12 -9.12
C SER A 90 7.14 -9.61 -9.34
N VAL A 91 7.79 -8.85 -8.44
CA VAL A 91 7.73 -7.38 -8.47
C VAL A 91 8.77 -6.73 -9.38
N ALA A 92 9.88 -7.39 -9.67
CA ALA A 92 10.95 -6.79 -10.46
C ALA A 92 10.54 -6.49 -11.93
N PRO A 93 9.85 -7.39 -12.66
CA PRO A 93 9.30 -7.06 -13.98
C PRO A 93 8.31 -5.89 -13.91
N TRP A 94 7.47 -5.87 -12.88
CA TRP A 94 6.47 -4.82 -12.69
C TRP A 94 7.10 -3.43 -12.53
N MET A 95 8.11 -3.30 -11.68
CA MET A 95 8.85 -2.04 -11.53
C MET A 95 9.52 -1.58 -12.82
N ARG A 96 10.00 -2.50 -13.66
CA ARG A 96 10.57 -2.14 -14.97
C ARG A 96 9.51 -1.52 -15.87
N HIS A 97 8.28 -2.05 -15.88
CA HIS A 97 7.17 -1.47 -16.64
C HIS A 97 6.78 -0.10 -16.12
N LEU A 98 6.64 0.07 -14.80
CA LEU A 98 6.35 1.38 -14.20
C LEU A 98 7.40 2.43 -14.61
N LYS A 99 8.69 2.07 -14.57
CA LYS A 99 9.77 2.95 -15.02
C LYS A 99 9.70 3.27 -16.51
N GLN A 100 9.37 2.29 -17.36
CA GLN A 100 9.19 2.51 -18.80
C GLN A 100 8.04 3.46 -19.11
N SER A 101 6.98 3.44 -18.29
CA SER A 101 5.84 4.37 -18.36
C SER A 101 6.08 5.71 -17.63
N ASN A 102 7.30 5.98 -17.14
CA ASN A 102 7.62 7.17 -16.32
C ASN A 102 6.75 7.34 -15.07
N VAL A 103 6.22 6.25 -14.52
CA VAL A 103 5.47 6.28 -13.26
C VAL A 103 6.42 6.43 -12.08
N LYS A 104 6.14 7.38 -11.20
CA LYS A 104 6.90 7.57 -9.97
C LYS A 104 6.57 6.44 -9.00
N ALA A 105 7.56 5.61 -8.68
CA ALA A 105 7.34 4.40 -7.89
C ALA A 105 8.54 4.02 -7.04
N ALA A 106 8.27 3.34 -5.92
CA ALA A 106 9.30 2.72 -5.08
C ALA A 106 8.84 1.37 -4.53
N PHE A 107 9.78 0.46 -4.35
CA PHE A 107 9.55 -0.74 -3.57
C PHE A 107 9.44 -0.42 -2.08
N ILE A 108 8.62 -1.16 -1.35
CA ILE A 108 8.64 -1.19 0.12
C ILE A 108 8.78 -2.62 0.60
N ILE A 109 9.76 -2.86 1.49
CA ILE A 109 9.96 -4.19 2.06
C ILE A 109 8.99 -4.36 3.23
N ASN A 110 8.02 -5.25 3.08
CA ASN A 110 7.06 -5.59 4.12
C ASN A 110 7.37 -6.96 4.74
N ARG A 111 6.83 -7.19 5.95
CA ARG A 111 7.14 -8.39 6.76
C ARG A 111 8.66 -8.61 6.89
N ALA A 112 9.41 -7.52 7.03
CA ALA A 112 10.85 -7.57 7.08
C ALA A 112 11.37 -8.26 8.35
N ASN A 113 12.47 -8.99 8.18
CA ASN A 113 13.35 -9.42 9.26
C ASN A 113 14.76 -8.93 8.89
N ILE A 114 15.07 -7.70 9.30
CA ILE A 114 16.32 -7.00 8.96
C ILE A 114 17.59 -7.77 9.38
N ARG A 115 17.47 -8.70 10.33
CA ARG A 115 18.58 -9.55 10.80
C ARG A 115 18.85 -10.74 9.88
N ALA A 116 17.91 -11.08 9.00
CA ALA A 116 18.06 -12.20 8.08
C ALA A 116 18.98 -11.82 6.91
N ARG A 117 19.83 -12.76 6.48
CA ARG A 117 20.65 -12.58 5.27
C ARG A 117 19.81 -12.32 4.02
N SER A 118 18.61 -12.91 3.96
CA SER A 118 17.68 -12.71 2.85
C SER A 118 17.26 -11.25 2.71
N TYR A 119 17.09 -10.50 3.80
CA TYR A 119 16.78 -9.07 3.76
C TYR A 119 17.84 -8.30 2.98
N ALA A 120 19.11 -8.41 3.40
CA ALA A 120 20.21 -7.69 2.76
C ALA A 120 20.37 -8.08 1.28
N THR A 121 20.23 -9.38 0.96
CA THR A 121 20.28 -9.89 -0.41
C THR A 121 19.15 -9.32 -1.27
N ILE A 122 17.90 -9.44 -0.84
CA ILE A 122 16.74 -8.98 -1.62
C ILE A 122 16.73 -7.46 -1.74
N ARG A 123 17.03 -6.71 -0.68
CA ARG A 123 17.16 -5.26 -0.73
C ARG A 123 18.19 -4.82 -1.78
N SER A 124 19.34 -5.49 -1.83
CA SER A 124 20.37 -5.23 -2.84
C SER A 124 19.87 -5.51 -4.26
N LYS A 125 19.13 -6.60 -4.47
CA LYS A 125 18.51 -6.91 -5.78
C LYS A 125 17.47 -5.86 -6.18
N LEU A 126 16.61 -5.42 -5.26
CA LEU A 126 15.58 -4.41 -5.53
C LEU A 126 16.21 -3.07 -5.94
N MET A 127 17.27 -2.62 -5.24
CA MET A 127 18.01 -1.39 -5.58
C MET A 127 18.61 -1.42 -6.99
N ASN A 128 18.99 -2.59 -7.50
CA ASN A 128 19.47 -2.74 -8.89
C ASN A 128 18.36 -2.59 -9.94
N VAL A 129 17.08 -2.70 -9.54
CA VAL A 129 15.92 -2.64 -10.44
C VAL A 129 15.27 -1.25 -10.39
N GLY A 130 15.06 -0.70 -9.19
CA GLY A 130 14.36 0.56 -9.00
C GLY A 130 14.50 1.14 -7.59
N PRO A 131 13.88 2.30 -7.33
CA PRO A 131 13.92 2.95 -6.02
C PRO A 131 13.36 2.04 -4.93
N VAL A 132 13.98 2.08 -3.75
CA VAL A 132 13.54 1.34 -2.57
C VAL A 132 13.29 2.36 -1.46
N CYS A 133 12.08 2.35 -0.90
CA CYS A 133 11.74 3.11 0.29
C CYS A 133 12.75 2.81 1.40
N PRO A 134 13.32 3.83 2.07
CA PRO A 134 14.31 3.62 3.11
C PRO A 134 13.73 2.97 4.38
N ILE A 135 12.40 2.89 4.48
CA ILE A 135 11.66 2.37 5.63
C ILE A 135 11.16 0.96 5.30
N GLU A 136 11.41 0.01 6.20
CA GLU A 136 10.79 -1.31 6.15
C GLU A 136 9.67 -1.45 7.19
N ILE A 137 8.68 -2.27 6.86
CA ILE A 137 7.65 -2.68 7.80
C ILE A 137 7.96 -4.09 8.28
N SER A 138 8.31 -4.21 9.56
CA SER A 138 8.61 -5.49 10.19
C SER A 138 7.38 -6.39 10.25
N GLN A 139 7.60 -7.71 10.28
CA GLN A 139 6.51 -8.64 10.60
C GLN A 139 6.12 -8.47 12.07
N ALA A 140 4.90 -8.02 12.33
CA ALA A 140 4.41 -7.79 13.68
C ALA A 140 2.98 -8.30 13.86
N GLU A 141 2.76 -9.07 14.92
CA GLU A 141 1.43 -9.61 15.28
C GLU A 141 0.40 -8.49 15.50
N GLU A 142 0.82 -7.35 16.06
CA GLU A 142 -0.07 -6.22 16.31
C GLU A 142 -0.74 -5.67 15.05
N ILE A 143 -0.05 -5.73 13.89
CA ILE A 143 -0.61 -5.30 12.61
C ILE A 143 -1.80 -6.21 12.25
N SER A 144 -1.62 -7.53 12.38
CA SER A 144 -2.67 -8.51 12.11
C SER A 144 -3.84 -8.38 13.09
N LEU A 145 -3.57 -8.18 14.38
CA LEU A 145 -4.59 -8.00 15.41
C LEU A 145 -5.40 -6.71 15.22
N ALA A 146 -4.75 -5.60 14.87
CA ALA A 146 -5.42 -4.34 14.57
C ALA A 146 -6.31 -4.50 13.32
N ASN A 147 -5.76 -5.05 12.24
CA ASN A 147 -6.49 -5.31 10.99
C ASN A 147 -7.72 -6.20 11.21
N GLY A 148 -7.62 -7.22 12.06
CA GLY A 148 -8.73 -8.09 12.44
C GLY A 148 -9.93 -7.34 13.05
N LYS A 149 -9.69 -6.16 13.64
CA LYS A 149 -10.69 -5.29 14.25
C LYS A 149 -11.11 -4.10 13.37
N GLY A 150 -10.56 -3.95 12.17
CA GLY A 150 -10.81 -2.76 11.34
C GLY A 150 -10.00 -1.53 11.78
N LEU A 151 -8.91 -1.76 12.54
CA LEU A 151 -8.02 -0.71 13.02
C LEU A 151 -6.70 -0.74 12.24
N GLY A 152 -6.08 0.42 12.12
CA GLY A 152 -4.66 0.56 11.80
C GLY A 152 -3.82 0.56 13.07
N VAL A 153 -2.49 0.41 12.92
CA VAL A 153 -1.56 0.46 14.05
C VAL A 153 -1.67 1.80 14.80
N MET A 154 -1.87 2.90 14.09
CA MET A 154 -1.97 4.23 14.67
C MET A 154 -3.25 4.46 15.50
N ASP A 155 -4.27 3.60 15.37
CA ASP A 155 -5.47 3.68 16.21
C ASP A 155 -5.28 3.00 17.58
N LEU A 156 -4.17 2.29 17.80
CA LEU A 156 -3.89 1.61 19.06
C LEU A 156 -3.40 2.60 20.12
N SER A 157 -3.76 2.36 21.39
CA SER A 157 -3.33 3.22 22.50
C SER A 157 -1.83 3.14 22.81
N LYS A 158 -1.19 2.01 22.50
CA LYS A 158 0.25 1.76 22.71
C LYS A 158 0.86 1.03 21.51
N PRO A 159 0.97 1.70 20.36
CA PRO A 159 1.45 1.07 19.13
C PRO A 159 2.96 0.82 19.20
N LYS A 160 3.41 -0.40 18.88
CA LYS A 160 4.85 -0.71 18.89
C LYS A 160 5.53 -0.33 17.56
N ASN A 161 4.80 -0.33 16.45
CA ASN A 161 5.31 -0.01 15.11
C ASN A 161 4.91 1.39 14.61
N ALA A 162 4.40 2.28 15.47
CA ALA A 162 3.98 3.62 15.06
C ALA A 162 5.09 4.43 14.38
N GLU A 163 6.33 4.30 14.87
CA GLU A 163 7.49 5.00 14.28
C GLU A 163 7.70 4.61 12.81
N ALA A 164 7.63 3.32 12.48
CA ALA A 164 7.82 2.84 11.11
C ALA A 164 6.72 3.36 10.16
N PHE A 165 5.45 3.35 10.60
CA PHE A 165 4.35 3.88 9.80
C PHE A 165 4.39 5.41 9.68
N GLY A 166 4.81 6.12 10.73
CA GLY A 166 5.03 7.56 10.70
C GLY A 166 6.18 7.95 9.76
N ALA A 167 7.28 7.22 9.78
CA ALA A 167 8.41 7.41 8.88
C ALA A 167 8.04 7.10 7.43
N LEU A 168 7.26 6.04 7.19
CA LEU A 168 6.72 5.74 5.86
C LEU A 168 5.84 6.88 5.35
N TRP A 169 4.98 7.43 6.19
CA TRP A 169 4.16 8.59 5.82
C TRP A 169 5.01 9.82 5.52
N ALA A 170 6.03 10.10 6.33
CA ALA A 170 6.96 11.21 6.08
C ALA A 170 7.69 11.06 4.73
N TYR A 171 8.14 9.85 4.41
CA TYR A 171 8.74 9.53 3.11
C TYR A 171 7.75 9.78 1.96
N LEU A 172 6.50 9.30 2.08
CA LEU A 172 5.48 9.52 1.06
C LEU A 172 5.15 10.98 0.85
N LYS A 173 5.03 11.78 1.91
CA LYS A 173 4.82 13.22 1.78
C LYS A 173 5.94 13.90 1.01
N GLN A 174 7.19 13.52 1.26
CA GLN A 174 8.32 14.02 0.50
C GLN A 174 8.25 13.61 -0.98
N GLU A 175 7.85 12.38 -1.28
CA GLU A 175 7.67 11.92 -2.66
C GLU A 175 6.45 12.55 -3.35
N LEU A 176 5.47 13.06 -2.60
CA LEU A 176 4.25 13.67 -3.12
C LEU A 176 4.27 15.20 -3.04
N ASP A 177 5.36 15.80 -2.55
CA ASP A 177 5.48 17.23 -2.31
C ASP A 177 4.37 17.81 -1.40
N LEU A 178 4.02 17.09 -0.31
CA LEU A 178 2.99 17.42 0.69
C LEU A 178 3.54 17.99 2.02
#